data_AF-A0A9E1ZB28-F1
#
_entry.id   AF-A0A9E1ZB28-F1
#
_cell.length_a   1.000
_cell.length_b   1.000
_cell.length_c   1.000
_cell.angle_alpha   90.00
_cell.angle_beta   90.00
_cell.angle_gamma   90.00
#
_symmetry.space_group_name_H-M   'P 1'
#
loop_
_entity.id
_entity.type
_entity.pdbx_description
1 polymer ?
#
loop_
_entity_poly.entity_id
_entity_poly.type
_entity_poly.pdbx_seq_one_letter_code
_entity_poly.pdbx_strand_id
1 'polypeptide(L)'
;MKKFNLKKLSKSMSLRNKANIIFADFNRQSETRGKERLITPEEEEAIYEDCQLKHQIPEINRLTDCFNVIRRCVVDSSMRVVLLDLQLSRLSVIILRIFIDQRTRRDSPPEKISKKLFSYWFEPLESEDEDYEPNVDFQHAFARALQAYRLLRKSLYMVEVLEQKGRDIQFLNDELREMIKDANSKRAEFEEMGTFGPMIGIYKKADEMELIRKSGFSVPEFEEYFFYPEKALELTEQEKEECKKTIHYWLENI
;
A
#
# COMPACT_ATOMS: atom_id res chain seq x y z
N MET A 1 -27.33 -35.31 11.49
CA MET A 1 -25.95 -35.35 10.93
C MET A 1 -25.05 -36.06 11.94
N LYS A 2 -24.31 -37.11 11.54
CA LYS A 2 -23.32 -37.74 12.43
C LYS A 2 -22.26 -36.68 12.78
N LYS A 3 -22.10 -36.34 14.06
CA LYS A 3 -21.04 -35.45 14.53
C LYS A 3 -19.69 -36.05 14.11
N PHE A 4 -18.96 -35.34 13.27
CA PHE A 4 -17.59 -35.65 12.89
C PHE A 4 -16.74 -35.71 14.16
N ASN A 5 -15.93 -36.77 14.35
CA ASN A 5 -15.10 -36.92 15.54
C ASN A 5 -13.66 -36.52 15.21
N LEU A 6 -13.35 -35.22 15.35
CA LEU A 6 -12.04 -34.67 15.02
C LEU A 6 -10.90 -35.30 15.84
N LYS A 7 -11.17 -35.69 17.10
CA LYS A 7 -10.16 -36.29 17.99
C LYS A 7 -9.55 -37.59 17.45
N LYS A 8 -10.33 -38.39 16.69
CA LYS A 8 -9.83 -39.60 16.05
C LYS A 8 -9.14 -39.33 14.71
N LEU A 9 -9.56 -38.27 14.02
CA LEU A 9 -9.01 -37.86 12.73
C LEU A 9 -7.67 -37.14 12.86
N SER A 10 -7.44 -36.36 13.92
CA SER A 10 -6.20 -35.61 14.13
C SER A 10 -4.95 -36.51 14.07
N LYS A 11 -5.07 -37.76 14.54
CA LYS A 11 -3.98 -38.76 14.53
C LYS A 11 -3.56 -39.20 13.13
N SER A 12 -4.46 -39.21 12.16
CA SER A 12 -4.16 -39.56 10.76
C SER A 12 -3.97 -38.34 9.86
N MET A 13 -4.21 -37.13 10.37
CA MET A 13 -4.06 -35.90 9.60
C MET A 13 -2.60 -35.47 9.44
N SER A 14 -2.31 -34.88 8.27
CA SER A 14 -1.06 -34.18 8.02
C SER A 14 -0.96 -32.91 8.86
N LEU A 15 0.28 -32.44 9.10
CA LEU A 15 0.52 -31.17 9.79
C LEU A 15 -0.23 -30.00 9.13
N ARG A 16 -0.23 -29.96 7.80
CA ARG A 16 -0.95 -28.97 6.99
C ARG A 16 -2.44 -28.94 7.29
N ASN A 17 -3.10 -30.10 7.35
CA ASN A 17 -4.54 -30.14 7.62
C ASN A 17 -4.85 -29.72 9.05
N LYS A 18 -3.98 -30.07 10.01
CA LYS A 18 -4.11 -29.60 11.40
C LYS A 18 -3.98 -28.08 11.48
N ALA A 19 -2.94 -27.53 10.84
CA ALA A 19 -2.72 -26.09 10.75
C ALA A 19 -3.94 -25.38 10.15
N ASN A 20 -4.48 -25.87 9.02
CA ASN A 20 -5.68 -25.29 8.41
C ASN A 20 -6.88 -25.26 9.36
N ILE A 21 -7.09 -26.29 10.17
CA ILE A 21 -8.18 -26.29 11.16
C ILE A 21 -7.92 -25.28 12.27
N ILE A 22 -6.70 -25.23 12.81
CA ILE A 22 -6.32 -24.28 13.87
C ILE A 22 -6.50 -22.83 13.38
N PHE A 23 -5.96 -22.49 12.21
CA PHE A 23 -6.03 -21.12 11.69
C PHE A 23 -7.43 -20.75 11.21
N ALA A 24 -8.23 -21.72 10.74
CA ALA A 24 -9.66 -21.48 10.47
C ALA A 24 -10.43 -21.16 11.78
N ASP A 25 -10.12 -21.86 12.88
CA ASP A 25 -10.72 -21.56 14.20
C ASP A 25 -10.32 -20.16 14.68
N PHE A 26 -9.03 -19.81 14.60
CA PHE A 26 -8.54 -18.47 14.95
C PHE A 26 -9.20 -17.37 14.11
N ASN A 27 -9.38 -17.60 12.81
CA ASN A 27 -10.08 -16.68 11.92
C ASN A 27 -11.56 -16.52 12.33
N ARG A 28 -12.26 -17.63 12.60
CA ARG A 28 -13.66 -17.58 13.05
C ARG A 28 -13.83 -16.84 14.38
N GLN A 29 -12.93 -17.08 15.31
CA GLN A 29 -12.91 -16.36 16.58
C GLN A 29 -12.68 -14.87 16.36
N SER A 30 -11.77 -14.49 15.45
CA SER A 30 -11.54 -13.08 15.14
C SER A 30 -12.80 -12.40 14.59
N GLU A 31 -13.46 -13.01 13.62
CA GLU A 31 -14.69 -12.48 12.99
C GLU A 31 -15.83 -12.30 13.99
N THR A 32 -15.93 -13.24 14.95
CA THR A 32 -17.04 -13.29 15.91
C THR A 32 -16.70 -12.67 17.26
N ARG A 33 -15.54 -12.01 17.39
CA ARG A 33 -15.02 -11.44 18.64
C ARG A 33 -14.96 -12.49 19.77
N GLY A 34 -14.53 -13.70 19.41
CA GLY A 34 -14.36 -14.85 20.30
C GLY A 34 -15.64 -15.58 20.67
N LYS A 35 -16.80 -15.22 20.08
CA LYS A 35 -18.08 -15.83 20.43
C LYS A 35 -18.28 -17.21 19.82
N GLU A 36 -17.63 -17.50 18.69
CA GLU A 36 -17.77 -18.76 17.99
C GLU A 36 -16.42 -19.45 17.79
N ARG A 37 -16.43 -20.78 17.95
CA ARG A 37 -15.31 -21.67 17.64
C ARG A 37 -15.77 -22.73 16.65
N LEU A 38 -14.90 -23.09 15.71
CA LEU A 38 -15.08 -24.22 14.79
C LEU A 38 -14.74 -25.55 15.47
N ILE A 39 -13.84 -25.54 16.45
CA ILE A 39 -13.43 -26.73 17.21
C ILE A 39 -13.68 -26.55 18.70
N THR A 40 -13.97 -27.65 19.41
CA THR A 40 -14.07 -27.59 20.87
C THR A 40 -12.68 -27.52 21.52
N PRO A 41 -12.55 -27.03 22.77
CA PRO A 41 -11.27 -27.00 23.47
C PRO A 41 -10.58 -28.38 23.54
N GLU A 42 -11.36 -29.45 23.71
CA GLU A 42 -10.80 -30.81 23.78
C GLU A 42 -10.40 -31.36 22.40
N GLU A 43 -10.93 -30.81 21.31
CA GLU A 43 -10.49 -31.14 19.95
C GLU A 43 -9.20 -30.42 19.61
N GLU A 44 -9.06 -29.16 20.03
CA GLU A 44 -7.83 -28.38 19.95
C GLU A 44 -6.69 -29.06 20.71
N GLU A 45 -6.92 -29.41 21.98
CA GLU A 45 -5.94 -30.12 22.82
C GLU A 45 -5.47 -31.43 22.16
N ALA A 46 -6.39 -32.22 21.61
CA ALA A 46 -6.06 -33.47 20.91
C ALA A 46 -5.22 -33.24 19.63
N ILE A 47 -5.34 -32.09 18.97
CA ILE A 47 -4.49 -31.72 17.83
C ILE A 47 -3.07 -31.38 18.32
N TYR A 48 -2.95 -30.58 19.38
CA TYR A 48 -1.66 -30.19 19.97
C TYR A 48 -0.91 -31.39 20.56
N GLU A 49 -1.60 -32.28 21.28
CA GLU A 49 -1.00 -33.52 21.80
C GLU A 49 -0.42 -34.39 20.67
N ASP A 50 -1.16 -34.58 19.57
CA ASP A 50 -0.66 -35.35 18.43
C ASP A 50 0.52 -34.65 17.73
N CYS A 51 0.50 -33.31 17.64
CA CYS A 51 1.66 -32.54 17.18
C CYS A 51 2.87 -32.71 18.09
N GLN A 52 2.67 -32.75 19.41
CA GLN A 52 3.75 -32.98 20.38
C GLN A 52 4.36 -34.37 20.23
N LEU A 53 3.51 -35.41 20.14
CA LEU A 53 3.95 -36.79 19.93
C LEU A 53 4.74 -36.97 18.63
N LYS A 54 4.43 -36.18 17.59
CA LYS A 54 5.12 -36.21 16.29
C LYS A 54 6.25 -35.18 16.17
N HIS A 55 6.61 -34.49 17.25
CA HIS A 55 7.63 -33.42 17.26
C HIS A 55 7.35 -32.27 16.27
N GLN A 56 6.07 -31.95 16.03
CA GLN A 56 5.61 -30.93 15.08
C GLN A 56 5.34 -29.56 15.73
N ILE A 57 5.43 -29.45 17.06
CA ILE A 57 5.19 -28.19 17.79
C ILE A 57 6.05 -27.02 17.30
N PRO A 58 7.37 -27.18 17.06
CA PRO A 58 8.18 -26.06 16.56
C PRO A 58 7.68 -25.50 15.22
N GLU A 59 7.14 -26.34 14.35
CA GLU A 59 6.60 -25.92 13.06
C GLU A 59 5.23 -25.25 13.21
N ILE A 60 4.37 -25.73 14.13
CA ILE A 60 3.12 -25.04 14.48
C ILE A 60 3.40 -23.62 15.01
N ASN A 61 4.43 -23.46 15.85
CA ASN A 61 4.82 -22.15 16.37
C ASN A 61 5.27 -21.23 15.22
N ARG A 62 6.16 -21.70 14.33
CA ARG A 62 6.58 -20.92 13.14
C ARG A 62 5.42 -20.49 12.27
N LEU A 63 4.44 -21.37 12.05
CA LEU A 63 3.23 -21.05 11.29
C LEU A 63 2.35 -20.03 12.01
N THR A 64 2.31 -20.08 13.34
CA THR A 64 1.60 -19.11 14.18
C THR A 64 2.27 -17.74 14.12
N ASP A 65 3.60 -17.69 14.14
CA ASP A 65 4.36 -16.45 13.96
C ASP A 65 4.08 -15.86 12.57
N CYS A 66 4.11 -16.68 11.52
CA CYS A 66 3.74 -16.26 10.17
C CYS A 66 2.30 -15.70 10.11
N PHE A 67 1.34 -16.37 10.75
CA PHE A 67 -0.04 -15.92 10.85
C PHE A 67 -0.16 -14.56 11.57
N ASN A 68 0.62 -14.33 12.64
CA ASN A 68 0.61 -13.05 13.34
C ASN A 68 1.25 -11.94 12.50
N VAL A 69 2.40 -12.22 11.86
CA VAL A 69 3.10 -11.25 11.02
C VAL A 69 2.25 -10.86 9.81
N ILE A 70 1.61 -11.81 9.12
CA ILE A 70 0.80 -11.47 7.94
C ILE A 70 -0.39 -10.57 8.32
N ARG A 71 -1.07 -10.84 9.45
CA ARG A 71 -2.15 -9.98 9.93
C ARG A 71 -1.65 -8.57 10.26
N ARG A 72 -0.47 -8.46 10.87
CA ARG A 72 0.19 -7.17 11.08
C ARG A 72 0.46 -6.44 9.75
N CYS A 73 0.94 -7.12 8.73
CA CYS A 73 1.18 -6.54 7.40
C CYS A 73 -0.12 -6.05 6.74
N VAL A 74 -1.23 -6.77 6.91
CA VAL A 74 -2.54 -6.35 6.38
C VAL A 74 -3.02 -5.08 7.09
N VAL A 75 -2.91 -5.02 8.43
CA VAL A 75 -3.25 -3.81 9.19
C VAL A 75 -2.36 -2.64 8.79
N ASP A 76 -1.04 -2.85 8.65
CA ASP A 76 -0.13 -1.79 8.18
C ASP A 76 -0.54 -1.31 6.78
N SER A 77 -0.92 -2.21 5.86
CA SER A 77 -1.40 -1.84 4.53
C SER A 77 -2.64 -0.95 4.59
N SER A 78 -3.62 -1.25 5.43
CA SER A 78 -4.79 -0.38 5.60
C SER A 78 -4.42 0.98 6.20
N MET A 79 -3.45 1.04 7.12
CA MET A 79 -2.93 2.31 7.61
C MET A 79 -2.22 3.10 6.49
N ARG A 80 -1.51 2.43 5.58
CA ARG A 80 -0.89 3.07 4.40
C ARG A 80 -1.92 3.59 3.40
N VAL A 81 -3.06 2.92 3.24
CA VAL A 81 -4.19 3.43 2.45
C VAL A 81 -4.67 4.77 3.01
N VAL A 82 -4.94 4.85 4.32
CA VAL A 82 -5.36 6.09 4.98
C VAL A 82 -4.32 7.21 4.82
N LEU A 83 -3.03 6.86 4.94
CA LEU A 83 -1.94 7.82 4.73
C LEU A 83 -1.92 8.35 3.29
N LEU A 84 -2.13 7.48 2.31
CA LEU A 84 -2.20 7.85 0.90
C LEU A 84 -3.40 8.78 0.64
N ASP A 85 -4.59 8.44 1.13
CA ASP A 85 -5.78 9.29 1.02
C ASP A 85 -5.56 10.69 1.61
N LEU A 86 -4.87 10.77 2.75
CA LEU A 86 -4.50 12.04 3.36
C LEU A 86 -3.59 12.87 2.45
N GLN A 87 -2.57 12.26 1.84
CA GLN A 87 -1.67 12.99 0.95
C GLN A 87 -2.35 13.39 -0.36
N LEU A 88 -3.22 12.53 -0.91
CA LEU A 88 -4.04 12.85 -2.08
C LEU A 88 -5.01 14.00 -1.80
N SER A 89 -5.60 14.04 -0.61
CA SER A 89 -6.46 15.15 -0.17
C SER A 89 -5.68 16.47 -0.09
N ARG A 90 -4.46 16.44 0.45
CA ARG A 90 -3.57 17.62 0.50
C ARG A 90 -3.19 18.12 -0.90
N LEU A 91 -2.84 17.19 -1.79
CA LEU A 91 -2.57 17.50 -3.19
C LEU A 91 -3.80 18.13 -3.87
N SER A 92 -4.99 17.59 -3.60
CA SER A 92 -6.26 18.11 -4.13
C SER A 92 -6.55 19.53 -3.66
N VAL A 93 -6.25 19.86 -2.39
CA VAL A 93 -6.41 21.22 -1.86
C VAL A 93 -5.51 22.22 -2.59
N ILE A 94 -4.26 21.85 -2.86
CA ILE A 94 -3.31 22.71 -3.62
C ILE A 94 -3.84 22.94 -5.03
N ILE A 95 -4.31 21.88 -5.69
CA ILE A 95 -4.91 21.96 -7.02
C ILE A 95 -6.16 22.85 -7.02
N LEU A 96 -7.06 22.67 -6.06
CA LEU A 96 -8.27 23.48 -5.94
C LEU A 96 -7.94 24.95 -5.70
N ARG A 97 -6.91 25.23 -4.88
CA ARG A 97 -6.43 26.59 -4.66
C ARG A 97 -5.95 27.22 -5.97
N ILE A 98 -5.14 26.49 -6.74
CA ILE A 98 -4.70 26.92 -8.08
C ILE A 98 -5.93 27.23 -8.95
N PHE A 99 -6.92 26.34 -9.04
CA PHE A 99 -8.12 26.58 -9.84
C PHE A 99 -9.00 27.75 -9.37
N ILE A 100 -9.18 27.93 -8.06
CA ILE A 100 -9.97 29.03 -7.50
C ILE A 100 -9.29 30.37 -7.79
N ASP A 101 -7.97 30.44 -7.61
CA ASP A 101 -7.20 31.65 -7.92
C ASP A 101 -7.26 31.99 -9.41
N GLN A 102 -7.31 30.97 -10.30
CA GLN A 102 -7.55 31.16 -11.73
C GLN A 102 -8.97 31.71 -12.02
N ARG A 103 -10.00 31.21 -11.33
CA ARG A 103 -11.41 31.52 -11.62
C ARG A 103 -11.87 32.87 -11.07
N THR A 104 -11.35 33.29 -9.92
CA THR A 104 -11.72 34.55 -9.23
C THR A 104 -11.17 35.80 -9.92
N ARG A 105 -10.36 35.68 -10.97
CA ARG A 105 -9.67 36.81 -11.63
C ARG A 105 -9.96 36.95 -13.12
N ARG A 106 -11.12 36.46 -13.58
CA ARG A 106 -11.58 36.49 -14.99
C ARG A 106 -11.81 37.88 -15.59
N ASP A 107 -11.71 38.96 -14.83
CA ASP A 107 -11.91 40.34 -15.31
C ASP A 107 -10.66 40.99 -15.94
N SER A 108 -9.61 40.20 -16.21
CA SER A 108 -8.37 40.69 -16.85
C SER A 108 -8.37 40.44 -18.36
N PRO A 109 -7.71 41.27 -19.20
CA PRO A 109 -7.65 41.05 -20.65
C PRO A 109 -6.96 39.71 -21.02
N PRO A 110 -7.39 39.03 -22.11
CA PRO A 110 -6.96 37.67 -22.48
C PRO A 110 -5.44 37.43 -22.52
N GLU A 111 -4.67 38.42 -22.96
CA GLU A 111 -3.19 38.35 -23.06
C GLU A 111 -2.50 38.39 -21.69
N LYS A 112 -3.13 38.99 -20.67
CA LYS A 112 -2.68 38.92 -19.27
C LYS A 112 -3.14 37.64 -18.57
N ILE A 113 -4.14 36.95 -19.14
CA ILE A 113 -4.67 35.70 -18.58
C ILE A 113 -3.70 34.55 -18.89
N SER A 114 -3.13 34.44 -20.10
CA SER A 114 -2.24 33.31 -20.45
C SER A 114 -0.95 33.25 -19.61
N LYS A 115 -0.17 34.34 -19.54
CA LYS A 115 1.06 34.42 -18.71
C LYS A 115 0.78 34.21 -17.22
N LYS A 116 -0.40 34.63 -16.74
CA LYS A 116 -0.79 34.54 -15.34
C LYS A 116 -1.44 33.20 -14.98
N LEU A 117 -2.10 32.53 -15.92
CA LEU A 117 -2.54 31.15 -15.78
C LEU A 117 -1.35 30.20 -15.69
N PHE A 118 -0.32 30.46 -16.50
CA PHE A 118 0.96 29.78 -16.43
C PHE A 118 1.63 30.01 -15.06
N SER A 119 1.58 31.23 -14.52
CA SER A 119 2.22 31.56 -13.23
C SER A 119 1.65 30.87 -11.98
N TYR A 120 0.55 30.09 -12.10
CA TYR A 120 0.00 29.30 -10.97
C TYR A 120 0.48 27.84 -10.99
N TRP A 121 0.77 27.35 -12.18
CA TRP A 121 1.38 26.04 -12.40
C TRP A 121 2.89 26.14 -12.39
N PHE A 122 3.41 27.32 -12.67
CA PHE A 122 4.82 27.58 -12.78
C PHE A 122 5.22 28.90 -12.11
N GLU A 123 6.39 28.98 -11.51
CA GLU A 123 6.94 30.20 -10.93
C GLU A 123 7.84 30.88 -11.98
N PRO A 124 7.60 32.16 -12.32
CA PRO A 124 8.46 32.88 -13.26
C PRO A 124 9.82 33.17 -12.60
N LEU A 125 10.91 32.89 -13.30
CA LEU A 125 12.25 33.28 -12.86
C LEU A 125 12.47 34.78 -13.08
N GLU A 126 13.24 35.44 -12.20
CA GLU A 126 13.52 36.89 -12.27
C GLU A 126 14.41 37.29 -13.49
N SER A 127 14.78 36.36 -14.37
CA SER A 127 15.63 36.59 -15.54
C SER A 127 14.87 37.09 -16.77
N GLU A 128 15.57 37.79 -17.67
CA GLU A 128 15.03 38.36 -18.91
C GLU A 128 14.52 37.31 -19.91
N ASP A 129 14.92 36.05 -19.74
CA ASP A 129 14.40 34.90 -20.48
C ASP A 129 13.12 34.39 -19.81
N GLU A 130 12.06 34.14 -20.59
CA GLU A 130 10.74 33.65 -20.13
C GLU A 130 10.77 32.18 -19.63
N ASP A 131 11.72 31.86 -18.74
CA ASP A 131 11.87 30.55 -18.13
C ASP A 131 10.95 30.42 -16.91
N TYR A 132 10.28 29.27 -16.82
CA TYR A 132 9.33 28.95 -15.76
C TYR A 132 9.74 27.68 -15.01
N GLU A 133 9.52 27.65 -13.69
CA GLU A 133 9.76 26.47 -12.85
C GLU A 133 8.45 25.84 -12.36
N PRO A 134 8.33 24.52 -12.23
CA PRO A 134 7.09 23.91 -11.74
C PRO A 134 6.74 24.36 -10.32
N ASN A 135 5.46 24.58 -10.02
CA ASN A 135 5.01 25.07 -8.71
C ASN A 135 5.54 24.20 -7.55
N VAL A 136 6.30 24.81 -6.64
CA VAL A 136 7.05 24.09 -5.60
C VAL A 136 6.13 23.38 -4.60
N ASP A 137 5.01 24.02 -4.24
CA ASP A 137 4.00 23.42 -3.35
C ASP A 137 3.39 22.14 -3.96
N PHE A 138 3.10 22.17 -5.26
CA PHE A 138 2.63 21.01 -6.00
C PHE A 138 3.69 19.90 -6.04
N GLN A 139 4.96 20.23 -6.38
CA GLN A 139 6.05 19.25 -6.39
C GLN A 139 6.18 18.52 -5.04
N HIS A 140 6.21 19.26 -3.93
CA HIS A 140 6.30 18.68 -2.59
C HIS A 140 5.06 17.86 -2.20
N ALA A 141 3.86 18.34 -2.53
CA ALA A 141 2.64 17.58 -2.23
C ALA A 141 2.55 16.29 -3.03
N PHE A 142 2.94 16.33 -4.30
CA PHE A 142 3.01 15.16 -5.15
C PHE A 142 4.04 14.15 -4.63
N ALA A 143 5.26 14.62 -4.30
CA ALA A 143 6.31 13.75 -3.76
C ALA A 143 5.89 13.06 -2.46
N ARG A 144 5.17 13.75 -1.56
CA ARG A 144 4.58 13.14 -0.37
C ARG A 144 3.56 12.05 -0.70
N ALA A 145 2.72 12.28 -1.71
CA ALA A 145 1.76 11.28 -2.16
C ALA A 145 2.46 10.06 -2.78
N LEU A 146 3.49 10.28 -3.60
CA LEU A 146 4.33 9.22 -4.16
C LEU A 146 5.02 8.41 -3.06
N GLN A 147 5.56 9.07 -2.03
CA GLN A 147 6.17 8.39 -0.89
C GLN A 147 5.14 7.54 -0.12
N ALA A 148 3.94 8.07 0.13
CA ALA A 148 2.86 7.32 0.77
C ALA A 148 2.44 6.10 -0.06
N TYR A 149 2.34 6.26 -1.38
CA TYR A 149 2.11 5.16 -2.32
C TYR A 149 3.22 4.10 -2.26
N ARG A 150 4.50 4.50 -2.22
CA ARG A 150 5.62 3.54 -2.08
C ARG A 150 5.54 2.76 -0.78
N LEU A 151 5.14 3.39 0.33
CA LEU A 151 4.94 2.69 1.59
C LEU A 151 3.81 1.66 1.50
N LEU A 152 2.69 2.00 0.85
CA LEU A 152 1.60 1.05 0.59
C LEU A 152 2.07 -0.12 -0.27
N ARG A 153 2.88 0.14 -1.31
CA ARG A 153 3.47 -0.93 -2.12
C ARG A 153 4.37 -1.86 -1.33
N LYS A 154 5.21 -1.32 -0.45
CA LYS A 154 6.08 -2.12 0.42
C LYS A 154 5.24 -3.02 1.34
N SER A 155 4.18 -2.50 1.96
CA SER A 155 3.32 -3.28 2.85
C SER A 155 2.57 -4.40 2.10
N LEU A 156 2.03 -4.11 0.91
CA LEU A 156 1.38 -5.12 0.05
C LEU A 156 2.37 -6.20 -0.42
N TYR A 157 3.58 -5.82 -0.79
CA TYR A 157 4.64 -6.78 -1.15
C TYR A 157 5.01 -7.67 0.05
N MET A 158 5.03 -7.13 1.27
CA MET A 158 5.27 -7.94 2.46
C MET A 158 4.16 -8.97 2.71
N VAL A 159 2.90 -8.61 2.45
CA VAL A 159 1.77 -9.56 2.48
C VAL A 159 2.00 -10.67 1.45
N GLU A 160 2.33 -10.31 0.21
CA GLU A 160 2.57 -11.26 -0.88
C GLU A 160 3.67 -12.28 -0.54
N VAL A 161 4.80 -11.81 0.01
CA VAL A 161 5.91 -12.68 0.43
C VAL A 161 5.45 -13.69 1.50
N LEU A 162 4.62 -13.26 2.45
CA LEU A 162 4.10 -14.12 3.52
C LEU A 162 3.03 -15.10 3.01
N GLU A 163 2.16 -14.67 2.09
CA GLU A 163 1.21 -15.56 1.42
C GLU A 163 1.93 -16.63 0.59
N GLN A 164 3.01 -16.29 -0.10
CA GLN A 164 3.83 -17.25 -0.84
C GLN A 164 4.51 -18.26 0.09
N LYS A 165 5.02 -17.83 1.24
CA LYS A 165 5.56 -18.73 2.27
C LYS A 165 4.49 -19.64 2.89
N GLY A 166 3.26 -19.14 2.99
CA GLY A 166 2.10 -19.82 3.57
C GLY A 166 1.16 -20.47 2.56
N ARG A 167 1.54 -20.62 1.28
CA ARG A 167 0.67 -20.90 0.11
C ARG A 167 -0.35 -22.04 0.28
N ASP A 168 -0.06 -22.93 1.22
CA ASP A 168 -0.80 -24.15 1.49
C ASP A 168 -1.71 -24.10 2.72
N ILE A 169 -1.69 -22.98 3.44
CA ILE A 169 -2.42 -22.72 4.68
C ILE A 169 -3.23 -21.43 4.55
N GLN A 170 -4.50 -21.49 4.95
CA GLN A 170 -5.38 -20.33 4.89
C GLN A 170 -5.17 -19.41 6.10
N PHE A 171 -4.18 -18.51 6.01
CA PHE A 171 -3.92 -17.52 7.05
C PHE A 171 -4.92 -16.36 7.05
N LEU A 172 -5.40 -15.96 5.89
CA LEU A 172 -6.28 -14.80 5.76
C LEU A 172 -7.75 -15.21 5.78
N ASN A 173 -8.52 -14.56 6.65
CA ASN A 173 -9.98 -14.59 6.61
C ASN A 173 -10.53 -13.65 5.52
N ASP A 174 -11.85 -13.67 5.33
CA ASP A 174 -12.47 -12.89 4.25
C ASP A 174 -12.39 -11.37 4.50
N GLU A 175 -12.44 -10.94 5.76
CA GLU A 175 -12.26 -9.53 6.15
C GLU A 175 -10.87 -9.01 5.74
N LEU A 176 -9.81 -9.73 6.08
CA LEU A 176 -8.44 -9.36 5.75
C LEU A 176 -8.18 -9.39 4.24
N ARG A 177 -8.83 -10.31 3.51
CA ARG A 177 -8.76 -10.35 2.04
C ARG A 177 -9.43 -9.14 1.40
N GLU A 178 -10.59 -8.72 1.90
CA GLU A 178 -11.22 -7.48 1.43
C GLU A 178 -10.34 -6.26 1.74
N MET A 179 -9.70 -6.19 2.92
CA MET A 179 -8.73 -5.12 3.23
C MET A 179 -7.56 -5.06 2.23
N ILE A 180 -7.02 -6.22 1.82
CA ILE A 180 -5.95 -6.29 0.80
C ILE A 180 -6.47 -5.86 -0.57
N LYS A 181 -7.70 -6.24 -0.92
CA LYS A 181 -8.34 -5.88 -2.19
C LYS A 181 -8.62 -4.37 -2.26
N ASP A 182 -9.10 -3.76 -1.18
CA ASP A 182 -9.28 -2.32 -1.08
C ASP A 182 -7.94 -1.58 -1.22
N ALA A 183 -6.89 -2.09 -0.54
CA ALA A 183 -5.54 -1.54 -0.64
C ALA A 183 -4.96 -1.64 -2.06
N ASN A 184 -5.16 -2.76 -2.77
CA ASN A 184 -4.76 -2.90 -4.17
C ASN A 184 -5.57 -1.98 -5.10
N SER A 185 -6.85 -1.80 -4.83
CA SER A 185 -7.70 -0.88 -5.59
C SER A 185 -7.21 0.56 -5.44
N LYS A 186 -6.86 0.98 -4.22
CA LYS A 186 -6.27 2.30 -3.97
C LYS A 186 -4.91 2.48 -4.65
N ARG A 187 -4.08 1.45 -4.64
CA ARG A 187 -2.79 1.43 -5.35
C ARG A 187 -3.00 1.66 -6.85
N ALA A 188 -3.92 0.91 -7.46
CA ALA A 188 -4.24 1.02 -8.88
C ALA A 188 -4.80 2.41 -9.25
N GLU A 189 -5.68 2.97 -8.42
CA GLU A 189 -6.21 4.34 -8.60
C GLU A 189 -5.08 5.38 -8.68
N PHE A 190 -4.03 5.23 -7.87
CA PHE A 190 -2.85 6.10 -7.91
C PHE A 190 -1.99 5.85 -9.16
N GLU A 191 -1.78 4.60 -9.56
CA GLU A 191 -0.99 4.20 -10.74
C GLU A 191 -1.60 4.73 -12.05
N GLU A 192 -2.93 4.69 -12.16
CA GLU A 192 -3.69 5.27 -13.27
C GLU A 192 -3.70 6.81 -13.23
N MET A 193 -3.02 7.41 -12.25
CA MET A 193 -2.99 8.82 -11.91
C MET A 193 -4.35 9.45 -11.61
N GLY A 194 -5.43 8.67 -11.54
CA GLY A 194 -6.81 9.09 -11.25
C GLY A 194 -7.13 10.53 -11.68
N THR A 195 -7.49 11.35 -10.69
CA THR A 195 -7.86 12.78 -10.85
C THR A 195 -6.68 13.71 -11.18
N PHE A 196 -5.44 13.25 -11.07
CA PHE A 196 -4.22 14.06 -11.14
C PHE A 196 -3.44 13.93 -12.45
N GLY A 197 -3.72 12.91 -13.26
CA GLY A 197 -3.11 12.70 -14.58
C GLY A 197 -3.15 13.93 -15.49
N PRO A 198 -4.28 14.67 -15.58
CA PRO A 198 -4.34 15.92 -16.35
C PRO A 198 -3.34 16.98 -15.89
N MET A 199 -3.02 17.04 -14.58
CA MET A 199 -2.10 18.03 -14.02
C MET A 199 -0.65 17.72 -14.37
N ILE A 200 -0.25 16.46 -14.25
CA ILE A 200 1.04 16.00 -14.76
C ILE A 200 1.14 16.27 -16.27
N GLY A 201 0.04 16.11 -17.01
CA GLY A 201 -0.06 16.46 -18.42
C GLY A 201 0.21 17.94 -18.74
N ILE A 202 -0.14 18.87 -17.84
CA ILE A 202 0.18 20.30 -18.00
C ILE A 202 1.69 20.51 -17.96
N TYR A 203 2.37 19.93 -16.97
CA TYR A 203 3.83 20.01 -16.85
C TYR A 203 4.54 19.36 -18.05
N LYS A 204 4.06 18.19 -18.51
CA LYS A 204 4.64 17.50 -19.68
C LYS A 204 4.53 18.33 -20.96
N LYS A 205 3.36 18.91 -21.22
CA LYS A 205 3.17 19.80 -22.37
C LYS A 205 4.06 21.04 -22.32
N ALA A 206 4.25 21.61 -21.14
CA ALA A 206 5.14 22.75 -20.97
C ALA A 206 6.63 22.39 -21.18
N ASP A 207 7.07 21.19 -20.79
CA ASP A 207 8.40 20.66 -21.12
C ASP A 207 8.55 20.41 -22.64
N GLU A 208 7.54 19.81 -23.29
CA GLU A 208 7.52 19.60 -24.75
C GLU A 208 7.62 20.91 -25.55
N MET A 209 7.09 22.00 -24.99
CA MET A 209 7.16 23.34 -25.56
C MET A 209 8.44 24.10 -25.19
N GLU A 210 9.38 23.46 -24.48
CA GLU A 210 10.63 24.05 -23.99
C GLU A 210 10.40 25.29 -23.10
N LEU A 211 9.26 25.34 -22.40
CA LEU A 211 8.88 26.45 -21.51
C LEU A 211 9.35 26.25 -20.06
N ILE A 212 9.83 25.05 -19.73
CA ILE A 212 10.32 24.71 -18.39
C ILE A 212 11.82 24.48 -18.46
N ARG A 213 12.55 25.07 -17.52
CA ARG A 213 13.95 24.77 -17.34
C ARG A 213 14.10 23.38 -16.69
N LYS A 214 14.70 22.43 -17.40
CA LYS A 214 14.91 21.05 -16.91
C LYS A 214 15.72 20.95 -15.62
N SER A 215 16.45 22.00 -15.23
CA SER A 215 17.21 22.09 -13.98
C SER A 215 16.45 22.75 -12.81
N GLY A 216 15.15 23.07 -12.96
CA GLY A 216 14.34 23.84 -12.00
C GLY A 216 13.39 23.02 -11.12
N PHE A 217 13.54 21.69 -11.05
CA PHE A 217 12.77 20.88 -10.10
C PHE A 217 13.37 21.04 -8.70
N SER A 218 12.54 21.44 -7.73
CA SER A 218 12.94 21.59 -6.33
C SER A 218 12.89 20.27 -5.56
N VAL A 219 12.24 19.24 -6.14
CA VAL A 219 12.03 17.94 -5.50
C VAL A 219 12.47 16.79 -6.43
N PRO A 220 13.58 16.10 -6.13
CA PRO A 220 14.13 15.03 -6.97
C PRO A 220 13.15 13.88 -7.23
N GLU A 221 12.33 13.50 -6.24
CA GLU A 221 11.34 12.43 -6.40
C GLU A 221 10.23 12.81 -7.39
N PHE A 222 9.92 14.11 -7.48
CA PHE A 222 8.97 14.62 -8.46
C PHE A 222 9.56 14.58 -9.86
N GLU A 223 10.82 14.99 -10.01
CA GLU A 223 11.56 14.91 -11.26
C GLU A 223 11.66 13.45 -11.76
N GLU A 224 12.02 12.51 -10.88
CA GLU A 224 12.12 11.09 -11.23
C GLU A 224 10.77 10.56 -11.73
N TYR A 225 9.66 10.91 -11.06
CA TYR A 225 8.34 10.53 -11.51
C TYR A 225 7.95 11.19 -12.84
N PHE A 226 8.29 12.46 -13.01
CA PHE A 226 7.95 13.23 -14.19
C PHE A 226 8.53 12.62 -15.46
N PHE A 227 9.83 12.28 -15.42
CA PHE A 227 10.54 11.70 -16.56
C PHE A 227 10.40 10.17 -16.65
N TYR A 228 10.32 9.48 -15.51
CA TYR A 228 10.36 8.02 -15.44
C TYR A 228 9.26 7.46 -14.51
N PRO A 229 7.97 7.65 -14.84
CA PRO A 229 6.86 7.28 -13.95
C PRO A 229 6.85 5.78 -13.63
N GLU A 230 7.17 4.91 -14.59
CA GLU A 230 7.25 3.46 -14.39
C GLU A 230 8.27 3.11 -13.30
N LYS A 231 9.47 3.70 -13.38
CA LYS A 231 10.55 3.50 -12.42
C LYS A 231 10.20 4.07 -11.04
N ALA A 232 9.55 5.24 -11.00
CA ALA A 232 9.16 5.89 -9.76
C ALA A 232 8.04 5.14 -9.02
N LEU A 233 7.20 4.41 -9.75
CA LEU A 233 6.12 3.60 -9.19
C LEU A 233 6.60 2.21 -8.76
N GLU A 234 7.66 1.68 -9.35
CA GLU A 234 8.19 0.35 -9.02
C GLU A 234 9.00 0.30 -7.72
N LEU A 235 8.87 -0.83 -7.00
CA LEU A 235 9.79 -1.18 -5.93
C LEU A 235 11.10 -1.67 -6.54
N THR A 236 12.20 -1.06 -6.13
CA THR A 236 13.54 -1.52 -6.48
C THR A 236 13.85 -2.86 -5.81
N GLU A 237 14.81 -3.60 -6.34
CA GLU A 237 15.27 -4.86 -5.71
C GLU A 237 15.82 -4.63 -4.29
N GLN A 238 16.48 -3.48 -4.06
CA GLN A 238 16.92 -3.10 -2.72
C GLN A 238 15.75 -2.97 -1.75
N GLU A 239 14.67 -2.30 -2.15
CA GLU A 239 13.48 -2.13 -1.30
C GLU A 239 12.76 -3.46 -1.05
N LYS A 240 12.70 -4.33 -2.06
CA LYS A 240 12.15 -5.69 -1.89
C LYS A 240 12.97 -6.49 -0.88
N GLU A 241 14.29 -6.34 -0.89
CA GLU A 241 15.18 -6.99 0.06
C GLU A 241 15.04 -6.41 1.48
N GLU A 242 14.88 -5.10 1.61
CA GLU A 242 14.55 -4.44 2.90
C GLU A 242 13.21 -4.95 3.47
N CYS A 243 12.21 -5.14 2.62
CA CYS A 243 10.93 -5.74 3.02
C CYS A 243 11.11 -7.17 3.54
N LYS A 244 11.88 -8.01 2.84
CA LYS A 244 12.19 -9.38 3.27
C LYS A 244 12.94 -9.40 4.60
N LYS A 245 13.92 -8.51 4.80
CA LYS A 245 14.63 -8.33 6.08
C LYS A 245 13.70 -7.90 7.21
N THR A 246 12.77 -7.00 6.92
CA THR A 246 11.77 -6.54 7.90
C THR A 246 10.87 -7.69 8.34
N ILE A 247 10.37 -8.50 7.39
CA ILE A 247 9.60 -9.71 7.69
C ILE A 247 10.42 -10.67 8.55
N HIS A 248 11.68 -10.91 8.18
CA HIS A 248 12.54 -11.83 8.92
C HIS A 248 12.75 -11.36 10.36
N TYR A 249 13.06 -10.07 10.55
CA TYR A 249 13.17 -9.46 11.86
C TYR A 249 11.88 -9.62 12.68
N TRP A 250 10.70 -9.41 12.08
CA TRP A 250 9.43 -9.61 12.79
C TRP A 250 9.17 -11.07 13.17
N LEU A 251 9.57 -12.03 12.33
CA LEU A 251 9.45 -13.45 12.64
C LEU A 251 10.40 -13.89 13.78
N GLU A 252 11.51 -13.18 14.00
CA GLU A 252 12.47 -13.49 15.07
C GLU A 252 12.16 -12.79 16.41
N ASN A 253 11.28 -11.78 16.42
CA ASN A 253 11.03 -10.90 17.57
C ASN A 253 9.54 -10.86 18.00
N ILE A 254 8.78 -11.90 17.69
CA ILE A 254 7.43 -12.17 18.22
C ILE A 254 7.54 -13.22 19.33
#